data_AF-A0A349HRP7-F1
#
_entry.id   AF-A0A349HRP7-F1
#
_cell.length_a   1.000
_cell.length_b   1.000
_cell.length_c   1.000
_cell.angle_alpha   90.00
_cell.angle_beta   90.00
_cell.angle_gamma   90.00
#
_symmetry.space_group_name_H-M   'P 1'
#
loop_
_entity.id
_entity.type
_entity.pdbx_description
1 polymer ?
#
loop_
_entity_poly.entity_id
_entity_poly.type
_entity_poly.pdbx_seq_one_letter_code
_entity_poly.pdbx_strand_id
1 'polypeptide(L)'
;MEIVTYPMTLDYHKEFCWKDIMRKAISLGYRSHQTSTCGLHVHVNRNSFGETSQEQEEVISRILYFVEHHWLELLKFSRRSEATMNRWAARYGYESTPKAIMDKAKKNCCGRYAAVNLCNYHTVEFRMFRGTLKYNTLIAALQLVNEICDAAFSMSDEEMQRLSWSEFVANLEEPELIQYLKERNLYVNETINAEEEL
;
A
#
# COMPACT_ATOMS: atom_id res chain seq x y z
N MET A 1 -20.42 -0.35 -10.69
CA MET A 1 -20.82 -0.38 -9.28
C MET A 1 -19.58 -0.22 -8.45
N GLU A 2 -19.65 0.61 -7.41
CA GLU A 2 -18.60 0.85 -6.43
C GLU A 2 -19.19 0.65 -5.04
N ILE A 3 -18.42 0.05 -4.14
CA ILE A 3 -18.81 -0.15 -2.74
C ILE A 3 -17.80 0.62 -1.91
N VAL A 4 -18.29 1.56 -1.10
CA VAL A 4 -17.49 2.38 -0.20
C VAL A 4 -17.99 2.13 1.21
N THR A 5 -17.08 1.77 2.12
CA THR A 5 -17.39 1.64 3.54
C THR A 5 -17.26 2.98 4.24
N TYR A 6 -17.91 3.13 5.39
CA TYR A 6 -17.46 4.13 6.35
C TYR A 6 -16.01 3.82 6.78
N PRO A 7 -15.24 4.83 7.24
CA PRO A 7 -13.92 4.60 7.80
C PRO A 7 -13.99 3.63 9.00
N MET A 8 -13.09 2.66 9.03
CA MET A 8 -13.04 1.61 10.05
C MET A 8 -11.58 1.32 10.40
N THR A 9 -11.34 0.85 11.62
CA THR A 9 -10.00 0.35 12.00
C THR A 9 -9.69 -0.93 11.23
N LEU A 10 -8.41 -1.30 11.14
CA LEU A 10 -7.99 -2.55 10.52
C LEU A 10 -8.66 -3.76 11.21
N ASP A 11 -8.72 -3.76 12.55
CA ASP A 11 -9.39 -4.80 13.33
C ASP A 11 -10.85 -4.95 12.95
N TYR A 12 -11.57 -3.84 12.85
CA TYR A 12 -12.97 -3.88 12.46
C TYR A 12 -13.15 -4.36 11.01
N HIS A 13 -12.25 -3.99 10.09
CA HIS A 13 -12.27 -4.52 8.73
C HIS A 13 -12.10 -6.06 8.68
N LYS A 14 -11.32 -6.66 9.59
CA LYS A 14 -11.14 -8.12 9.67
C LYS A 14 -12.43 -8.84 10.08
N GLU A 15 -13.20 -8.24 11.00
CA GLU A 15 -14.48 -8.76 11.50
C GLU A 15 -15.68 -8.41 10.60
N PHE A 16 -15.54 -7.44 9.70
CA PHE A 16 -16.61 -6.98 8.84
C PHE A 16 -17.13 -8.06 7.87
N CYS A 17 -18.38 -7.93 7.42
CA CYS A 17 -19.09 -8.91 6.60
C CYS A 17 -18.62 -9.01 5.13
N TRP A 18 -17.34 -8.75 4.86
CA TRP A 18 -16.75 -8.79 3.51
C TRP A 18 -16.99 -10.10 2.78
N LYS A 19 -16.90 -11.24 3.48
CA LYS A 19 -17.14 -12.56 2.88
C LYS A 19 -18.55 -12.66 2.29
N ASP A 20 -19.55 -12.13 2.97
CA ASP A 20 -20.95 -12.17 2.52
C ASP A 20 -21.19 -11.19 1.36
N ILE A 21 -20.62 -9.99 1.45
CA ILE A 21 -20.63 -9.00 0.34
C ILE A 21 -20.01 -9.62 -0.92
N MET A 22 -18.84 -10.26 -0.79
CA MET A 22 -18.13 -10.89 -1.91
C MET A 22 -18.92 -12.06 -2.48
N ARG A 23 -19.48 -12.95 -1.64
CA ARG A 23 -20.34 -14.05 -2.09
C ARG A 23 -21.56 -13.53 -2.83
N LYS A 24 -22.21 -12.49 -2.32
CA LYS A 24 -23.36 -11.87 -2.98
C LYS A 24 -22.95 -11.27 -4.31
N ALA A 25 -21.84 -10.55 -4.37
CA ALA A 25 -21.34 -9.97 -5.62
C ALA A 25 -21.03 -11.04 -6.68
N ILE A 26 -20.41 -12.16 -6.28
CA ILE A 26 -20.17 -13.30 -7.17
C ILE A 26 -21.49 -13.90 -7.66
N SER A 27 -22.48 -14.08 -6.78
CA SER A 27 -23.80 -14.61 -7.16
C SER A 27 -24.56 -13.72 -8.17
N LEU A 28 -24.26 -12.42 -8.16
CA LEU A 28 -24.82 -11.43 -9.10
C LEU A 28 -24.00 -11.29 -10.39
N GLY A 29 -22.92 -12.07 -10.56
CA GLY A 29 -22.09 -12.09 -11.77
C GLY A 29 -21.03 -10.99 -11.84
N TYR A 30 -20.73 -10.28 -10.73
CA TYR A 30 -19.63 -9.30 -10.73
C TYR A 30 -18.27 -9.99 -10.82
N ARG A 31 -17.36 -9.38 -11.59
CA ARG A 31 -16.06 -9.98 -11.93
C ARG A 31 -14.83 -9.28 -11.34
N SER A 32 -15.00 -8.05 -10.84
CA SER A 32 -13.95 -7.25 -10.19
C SER A 32 -12.64 -7.25 -11.00
N HIS A 33 -11.59 -7.95 -10.54
CA HIS A 33 -10.29 -8.01 -11.20
C HIS A 33 -10.34 -8.44 -12.68
N GLN A 34 -11.34 -9.21 -13.13
CA GLN A 34 -11.41 -9.62 -14.55
C GLN A 34 -11.94 -8.52 -15.48
N THR A 35 -12.00 -7.26 -15.02
CA THR A 35 -12.30 -6.09 -15.86
C THR A 35 -11.06 -5.20 -16.03
N SER A 36 -11.14 -4.21 -16.90
CA SER A 36 -10.04 -3.29 -17.24
C SER A 36 -9.97 -2.03 -16.36
N THR A 37 -11.01 -1.74 -15.57
CA THR A 37 -11.17 -0.46 -14.86
C THR A 37 -11.40 -0.60 -13.36
N CYS A 38 -11.53 -1.81 -12.82
CA CYS A 38 -11.81 -2.02 -11.40
C CYS A 38 -10.55 -1.89 -10.52
N GLY A 39 -10.52 -0.87 -9.67
CA GLY A 39 -9.50 -0.64 -8.64
C GLY A 39 -9.97 -1.01 -7.23
N LEU A 40 -9.02 -1.08 -6.31
CA LEU A 40 -9.25 -1.06 -4.87
C LEU A 40 -8.46 0.13 -4.33
N HIS A 41 -9.13 1.07 -3.67
CA HIS A 41 -8.48 2.21 -3.04
C HIS A 41 -8.59 2.09 -1.52
N VAL A 42 -7.51 2.44 -0.82
CA VAL A 42 -7.45 2.44 0.64
C VAL A 42 -7.18 3.85 1.11
N HIS A 43 -8.03 4.38 2.00
CA HIS A 43 -7.89 5.72 2.55
C HIS A 43 -7.39 5.63 3.99
N VAL A 44 -6.37 6.41 4.32
CA VAL A 44 -5.84 6.55 5.69
C VAL A 44 -6.00 7.99 6.15
N ASN A 45 -6.49 8.20 7.36
CA ASN A 45 -6.73 9.54 7.91
C ASN A 45 -5.40 10.26 8.13
N ARG A 46 -5.30 11.53 7.71
CA ARG A 46 -4.10 12.34 7.95
C ARG A 46 -3.85 12.57 9.44
N ASN A 47 -4.92 12.66 10.24
CA ASN A 47 -4.82 12.83 11.69
C ASN A 47 -4.20 11.60 12.39
N SER A 48 -4.05 10.46 11.70
CA SER A 48 -3.29 9.31 12.23
C SER A 48 -1.77 9.50 12.14
N PHE A 49 -1.30 10.55 11.46
CA PHE A 49 0.13 10.77 11.16
C PHE A 49 0.79 11.85 12.02
N GLY A 50 0.09 12.40 13.00
CA GLY A 50 0.60 13.47 13.87
C GLY A 50 -0.45 14.51 14.21
N GLU A 51 -0.16 15.28 15.26
CA GLU A 51 -1.04 16.34 15.77
C GLU A 51 -0.93 17.61 14.91
N THR A 52 0.25 17.86 14.36
CA THR A 52 0.53 19.05 13.54
C THR A 52 0.62 18.72 12.05
N SER A 53 0.32 19.70 11.20
CA SER A 53 0.50 19.56 9.75
C SER A 53 1.94 19.22 9.34
N GLN A 54 2.92 19.64 10.14
CA GLN A 54 4.33 19.35 9.87
C GLN A 54 4.64 17.88 10.14
N GLU A 55 4.26 17.35 11.31
CA GLU A 55 4.45 15.92 11.65
C GLU A 55 3.74 15.02 10.62
N GLN A 56 2.50 15.38 10.25
CA GLN A 56 1.75 14.66 9.23
C GLN A 56 2.50 14.67 7.89
N GLU A 57 3.07 15.80 7.50
CA GLU A 57 3.84 15.89 6.26
C GLU A 57 5.12 15.05 6.29
N GLU A 58 5.83 15.03 7.41
CA GLU A 58 7.03 14.21 7.60
C GLU A 58 6.72 12.72 7.47
N VAL A 59 5.67 12.23 8.13
CA VAL A 59 5.21 10.83 7.99
C VAL A 59 4.75 10.53 6.56
N ILE A 60 3.96 11.41 5.94
CA ILE A 60 3.50 11.20 4.56
C ILE A 60 4.70 11.18 3.60
N SER A 61 5.73 11.99 3.84
CA SER A 61 6.95 11.99 3.03
C SER A 61 7.66 10.64 3.10
N ARG A 62 7.73 10.02 4.29
CA ARG A 62 8.25 8.65 4.50
C ARG A 62 7.38 7.59 3.80
N ILE A 63 6.05 7.73 3.83
CA ILE A 63 5.13 6.85 3.06
C ILE A 63 5.43 6.92 1.56
N LEU A 64 5.55 8.14 1.00
CA LEU A 64 5.88 8.31 -0.41
C LEU A 64 7.24 7.71 -0.73
N TYR A 65 8.23 7.92 0.14
CA TYR A 65 9.55 7.33 -0.01
C TYR A 65 9.50 5.81 -0.04
N PHE A 66 8.85 5.17 0.93
CA PHE A 66 8.69 3.72 0.97
C PHE A 66 8.10 3.19 -0.34
N VAL A 67 7.02 3.83 -0.83
CA VAL A 67 6.36 3.41 -2.08
C VAL A 67 7.26 3.53 -3.29
N GLU A 68 8.06 4.58 -3.38
CA GLU A 68 8.99 4.80 -4.48
C GLU A 68 10.22 3.89 -4.39
N HIS A 69 10.70 3.62 -3.19
CA HIS A 69 11.87 2.78 -2.90
C HIS A 69 11.58 1.31 -3.18
N HIS A 70 10.39 0.81 -2.82
CA HIS A 70 9.94 -0.58 -3.04
C HIS A 70 8.94 -0.73 -4.18
N TRP A 71 9.11 0.07 -5.23
CA TRP A 71 8.12 0.15 -6.31
C TRP A 71 7.91 -1.18 -7.04
N LEU A 72 8.98 -1.97 -7.27
CA LEU A 72 8.88 -3.22 -8.03
C LEU A 72 8.06 -4.26 -7.26
N GLU A 73 8.25 -4.32 -5.95
CA GLU A 73 7.55 -5.21 -5.04
C GLU A 73 6.08 -4.82 -4.94
N LEU A 74 5.79 -3.52 -4.76
CA LEU A 74 4.42 -2.99 -4.72
C LEU A 74 3.70 -3.13 -6.06
N LEU A 75 4.39 -2.95 -7.18
CA LEU A 75 3.85 -3.22 -8.51
C LEU A 75 3.43 -4.68 -8.64
N LYS A 76 4.29 -5.63 -8.22
CA LYS A 76 3.98 -7.07 -8.21
C LYS A 76 2.81 -7.39 -7.27
N PHE A 77 2.78 -6.79 -6.08
CA PHE A 77 1.71 -6.95 -5.10
C PHE A 77 0.35 -6.49 -5.67
N SER A 78 0.34 -5.36 -6.37
CA SER A 78 -0.86 -4.69 -6.88
C SER A 78 -1.66 -5.46 -7.92
N ARG A 79 -1.02 -6.42 -8.62
CA ARG A 79 -1.54 -7.17 -9.77
C ARG A 79 -1.87 -6.30 -11.00
N ARG A 80 -1.23 -5.14 -11.12
CA ARG A 80 -1.26 -4.29 -12.31
C ARG A 80 0.02 -4.47 -13.12
N SER A 81 -0.09 -4.29 -14.44
CA SER A 81 1.09 -4.05 -15.28
C SER A 81 1.55 -2.59 -15.15
N GLU A 82 2.81 -2.30 -15.49
CA GLU A 82 3.33 -0.93 -15.51
C GLU A 82 2.46 0.02 -16.34
N ALA A 83 2.05 -0.39 -17.54
CA ALA A 83 1.18 0.42 -18.41
C ALA A 83 -0.16 0.76 -17.74
N THR A 84 -0.75 -0.21 -17.02
CA THR A 84 -2.01 0.00 -16.28
C THR A 84 -1.79 0.86 -15.03
N MET A 85 -0.63 0.73 -14.39
CA MET A 85 -0.24 1.53 -13.24
C MET A 85 -0.05 2.99 -13.64
N ASN A 86 0.76 3.27 -14.66
CA ASN A 86 1.01 4.62 -15.17
C ASN A 86 -0.26 5.34 -15.63
N ARG A 87 -1.28 4.60 -16.09
CA ARG A 87 -2.56 5.18 -16.52
C ARG A 87 -3.48 5.55 -15.35
N TRP A 88 -3.46 4.79 -14.26
CA TRP A 88 -4.51 4.87 -13.23
C TRP A 88 -4.00 5.19 -11.82
N ALA A 89 -2.70 5.06 -11.58
CA ALA A 89 -2.01 5.15 -10.29
C ALA A 89 -0.51 5.37 -10.53
N ALA A 90 -0.15 6.44 -11.25
CA ALA A 90 1.23 6.78 -11.60
C ALA A 90 2.07 7.07 -10.35
N ARG A 91 3.33 6.63 -10.35
CA ARG A 91 4.30 7.01 -9.33
C ARG A 91 4.78 8.45 -9.53
N TYR A 92 5.20 9.11 -8.46
CA TYR A 92 5.85 10.43 -8.55
C TYR A 92 7.29 10.31 -9.06
N GLY A 93 7.90 9.14 -8.86
CA GLY A 93 9.27 8.83 -9.22
C GLY A 93 10.22 9.06 -8.05
N TYR A 94 11.19 8.16 -7.92
CA TYR A 94 12.16 8.13 -6.83
C TYR A 94 12.96 9.44 -6.70
N GLU A 95 13.27 9.81 -5.45
CA GLU A 95 14.27 10.80 -5.07
C GLU A 95 15.07 10.27 -3.87
N SER A 96 16.21 10.87 -3.58
CA SER A 96 17.12 10.37 -2.54
C SER A 96 16.61 10.55 -1.11
N THR A 97 15.69 11.48 -0.83
CA THR A 97 15.18 11.75 0.52
C THR A 97 13.65 11.83 0.55
N PRO A 98 13.01 11.47 1.68
CA PRO A 98 11.56 11.62 1.86
C PRO A 98 11.05 13.03 1.53
N LYS A 99 11.74 14.06 2.04
CA LYS A 99 11.42 15.46 1.75
C LYS A 99 11.49 15.81 0.26
N ALA A 100 12.51 15.33 -0.46
CA ALA A 100 12.62 15.59 -1.90
C ALA A 100 11.47 14.97 -2.70
N ILE A 101 11.03 13.75 -2.32
CA ILE A 101 9.85 13.11 -2.94
C ILE A 101 8.58 13.90 -2.62
N MET A 102 8.40 14.37 -1.39
CA MET A 102 7.25 15.21 -1.02
C MET A 102 7.21 16.50 -1.84
N ASP A 103 8.32 17.21 -1.96
CA ASP A 103 8.42 18.43 -2.76
C ASP A 103 8.09 18.16 -4.24
N LYS A 104 8.57 17.03 -4.77
CA LYS A 104 8.25 16.58 -6.11
C LYS A 104 6.77 16.24 -6.26
N ALA A 105 6.17 15.56 -5.30
CA ALA A 105 4.75 15.18 -5.32
C ALA A 105 3.84 16.40 -5.25
N LYS A 106 4.21 17.44 -4.50
CA LYS A 106 3.49 18.72 -4.46
C LYS A 106 3.61 19.54 -5.74
N LYS A 107 4.75 19.48 -6.41
CA LYS A 107 5.00 20.17 -7.70
C LYS A 107 4.39 19.41 -8.88
N ASN A 108 4.45 18.08 -8.86
CA ASN A 108 3.90 17.23 -9.90
C ASN A 108 2.40 17.08 -9.71
N CYS A 109 1.65 17.72 -10.62
CA CYS A 109 0.21 17.55 -10.76
C CYS A 109 -0.15 16.17 -11.35
N CYS A 110 0.31 15.06 -10.76
CA CYS A 110 -0.20 13.71 -11.08
C CYS A 110 -1.72 13.62 -10.82
N GLY A 111 -2.27 14.64 -10.15
CA GLY A 111 -3.68 14.79 -9.84
C GLY A 111 -4.16 13.60 -9.02
N ARG A 112 -5.44 13.27 -9.16
CA ARG A 112 -6.02 12.14 -8.44
C ARG A 112 -5.42 10.78 -8.82
N TYR A 113 -4.72 10.65 -9.94
CA TYR A 113 -4.23 9.36 -10.46
C TYR A 113 -2.80 9.04 -10.04
N ALA A 114 -2.36 9.52 -8.88
CA ALA A 114 -1.12 9.08 -8.26
C ALA A 114 -1.29 7.72 -7.55
N ALA A 115 -0.23 6.93 -7.46
CA ALA A 115 -0.22 5.67 -6.71
C ALA A 115 -0.58 5.89 -5.23
N VAL A 116 -0.09 6.99 -4.67
CA VAL A 116 -0.48 7.56 -3.39
C VAL A 116 -1.02 8.97 -3.68
N ASN A 117 -2.34 9.15 -3.62
CA ASN A 117 -3.00 10.41 -3.90
C ASN A 117 -3.12 11.27 -2.64
N LEU A 118 -2.55 12.47 -2.72
CA LEU A 118 -2.52 13.46 -1.64
C LEU A 118 -3.57 14.57 -1.79
N CYS A 119 -4.35 14.60 -2.89
CA CYS A 119 -5.32 15.67 -3.15
C CYS A 119 -6.51 15.68 -2.16
N ASN A 120 -6.74 14.60 -1.43
CA ASN A 120 -7.81 14.52 -0.46
C ASN A 120 -7.41 15.28 0.83
N TYR A 121 -8.29 16.17 1.29
CA TYR A 121 -8.00 17.03 2.44
C TYR A 121 -7.85 16.26 3.76
N HIS A 122 -8.67 15.23 4.00
CA HIS A 122 -8.67 14.48 5.27
C HIS A 122 -7.87 13.17 5.23
N THR A 123 -7.52 12.66 4.05
CA THR A 123 -6.95 11.32 3.90
C THR A 123 -5.80 11.28 2.91
N VAL A 124 -4.92 10.30 3.06
CA VAL A 124 -4.01 9.82 2.00
C VAL A 124 -4.66 8.60 1.36
N GLU A 125 -4.75 8.57 0.03
CA GLU A 125 -5.42 7.49 -0.73
C GLU A 125 -4.41 6.64 -1.50
N PHE A 126 -4.29 5.36 -1.15
CA PHE A 126 -3.52 4.36 -1.91
C PHE A 126 -4.38 3.81 -3.04
N ARG A 127 -3.94 3.99 -4.28
CA ARG A 127 -4.73 3.67 -5.50
C ARG A 127 -4.16 2.54 -6.35
N MET A 128 -2.97 2.07 -6.00
CA MET A 128 -2.21 1.12 -6.81
C MET A 128 -2.90 -0.24 -6.97
N PHE A 129 -3.77 -0.64 -6.04
CA PHE A 129 -4.33 -1.99 -6.05
C PHE A 129 -5.38 -2.20 -7.15
N ARG A 130 -5.35 -3.39 -7.75
CA ARG A 130 -6.45 -3.88 -8.60
C ARG A 130 -7.59 -4.37 -7.72
N GLY A 131 -8.84 -4.21 -8.17
CA GLY A 131 -10.03 -4.69 -7.46
C GLY A 131 -9.96 -6.19 -7.12
N THR A 132 -10.68 -6.63 -6.09
CA THR A 132 -10.75 -8.05 -5.71
C THR A 132 -12.13 -8.47 -5.21
N LEU A 133 -12.43 -9.78 -5.33
CA LEU A 133 -13.53 -10.46 -4.63
C LEU A 133 -13.01 -11.63 -3.76
N LYS A 134 -11.69 -11.66 -3.52
CA LYS A 134 -11.04 -12.59 -2.60
C LYS A 134 -10.80 -11.89 -1.27
N TYR A 135 -11.33 -12.44 -0.19
CA TYR A 135 -11.18 -11.92 1.18
C TYR A 135 -9.72 -11.71 1.55
N ASN A 136 -8.89 -12.76 1.38
CA ASN A 136 -7.45 -12.70 1.70
C ASN A 136 -6.75 -11.51 1.01
N THR A 137 -7.04 -11.30 -0.28
CA THR A 137 -6.42 -10.18 -1.02
C THR A 137 -6.90 -8.81 -0.57
N LEU A 138 -8.15 -8.68 -0.10
CA LEU A 138 -8.63 -7.41 0.45
C LEU A 138 -7.92 -7.13 1.78
N ILE A 139 -7.92 -8.09 2.71
CA ILE A 139 -7.33 -7.91 4.03
C ILE A 139 -5.82 -7.72 3.93
N ALA A 140 -5.12 -8.48 3.08
CA ALA A 140 -3.70 -8.29 2.81
C ALA A 140 -3.38 -6.88 2.30
N ALA A 141 -4.23 -6.27 1.47
CA ALA A 141 -4.01 -4.90 1.00
C ALA A 141 -4.20 -3.88 2.13
N LEU A 142 -5.15 -4.10 3.03
CA LEU A 142 -5.36 -3.25 4.21
C LEU A 142 -4.21 -3.37 5.20
N GLN A 143 -3.77 -4.60 5.49
CA GLN A 143 -2.61 -4.88 6.33
C GLN A 143 -1.34 -4.26 5.75
N LEU A 144 -1.06 -4.44 4.47
CA LEU A 144 0.12 -3.81 3.84
C LEU A 144 0.11 -2.29 4.00
N VAL A 145 -1.04 -1.64 3.78
CA VAL A 145 -1.14 -0.18 3.94
C VAL A 145 -0.94 0.23 5.40
N ASN A 146 -1.47 -0.54 6.36
CA ASN A 146 -1.22 -0.33 7.78
C ASN A 146 0.27 -0.38 8.11
N GLU A 147 0.96 -1.45 7.70
CA GLU A 147 2.39 -1.65 7.99
C GLU A 147 3.28 -0.59 7.33
N ILE A 148 2.94 -0.13 6.12
CA ILE A 148 3.63 1.00 5.48
C ILE A 148 3.46 2.28 6.32
N CYS A 149 2.25 2.52 6.83
CA CYS A 149 1.97 3.69 7.65
C CYS A 149 2.66 3.60 9.02
N ASP A 150 2.68 2.43 9.65
CA ASP A 150 3.30 2.21 10.95
C ASP A 150 4.82 2.31 10.87
N ALA A 151 5.45 1.76 9.83
CA ALA A 151 6.87 1.95 9.55
C ALA A 151 7.18 3.44 9.28
N ALA A 152 6.38 4.12 8.45
CA ALA A 152 6.54 5.53 8.16
C ALA A 152 6.25 6.46 9.34
N PHE A 153 5.50 6.01 10.33
CA PHE A 153 5.27 6.76 11.56
C PHE A 153 6.45 6.59 12.53
N SER A 154 6.90 5.35 12.72
CA SER A 154 7.86 4.95 13.76
C SER A 154 9.34 5.17 13.41
N MET A 155 9.73 5.12 12.13
CA MET A 155 11.14 5.14 11.70
C MET A 155 11.64 6.53 11.28
N SER A 156 12.89 6.90 11.56
CA SER A 156 13.50 8.11 11.01
C SER A 156 13.65 8.07 9.47
N ASP A 157 13.96 9.21 8.85
CA ASP A 157 14.27 9.26 7.42
C ASP A 157 15.46 8.35 7.06
N GLU A 158 16.50 8.29 7.90
CA GLU A 158 17.67 7.45 7.70
C GLU A 158 17.36 5.96 7.87
N GLU A 159 16.50 5.59 8.82
CA GLU A 159 16.02 4.22 8.99
C GLU A 159 15.20 3.79 7.78
N MET A 160 14.28 4.64 7.33
CA MET A 160 13.44 4.40 6.16
C MET A 160 14.26 4.24 4.87
N GLN A 161 15.34 5.00 4.71
CA GLN A 161 16.26 4.89 3.58
C GLN A 161 17.08 3.60 3.56
N ARG A 162 17.32 2.99 4.72
CA ARG A 162 18.10 1.75 4.85
C ARG A 162 17.23 0.51 4.82
N LEU A 163 15.93 0.65 5.09
CA LEU A 163 14.98 -0.45 5.14
C LEU A 163 14.90 -1.17 3.80
N SER A 164 15.42 -2.38 3.73
CA SER A 164 15.22 -3.27 2.59
C SER A 164 13.81 -3.89 2.60
N TRP A 165 13.34 -4.33 1.43
CA TRP A 165 12.07 -5.06 1.37
C TRP A 165 12.08 -6.34 2.21
N SER A 166 13.22 -7.06 2.23
CA SER A 166 13.41 -8.27 3.03
C SER A 166 13.27 -8.00 4.53
N GLU A 167 13.86 -6.91 5.03
CA GLU A 167 13.73 -6.53 6.44
C GLU A 167 12.30 -6.10 6.76
N PHE A 168 11.67 -5.35 5.86
CA PHE A 168 10.26 -4.97 6.02
C PHE A 168 9.36 -6.21 6.14
N VAL A 169 9.47 -7.17 5.23
CA VAL A 169 8.59 -8.35 5.26
C VAL A 169 8.92 -9.35 6.38
N ALA A 170 10.16 -9.36 6.88
CA ALA A 170 10.58 -10.27 7.94
C ALA A 170 9.95 -9.95 9.30
N ASN A 171 9.54 -8.70 9.52
CA ASN A 171 8.93 -8.24 10.78
C ASN A 171 7.39 -8.29 10.77
N LEU A 172 6.78 -8.81 9.71
CA LEU A 172 5.32 -8.88 9.59
C LEU A 172 4.75 -10.01 10.45
N GLU A 173 3.61 -9.75 11.09
CA GLU A 173 2.85 -10.74 11.88
C GLU A 173 1.46 -11.04 11.27
N GLU A 174 1.08 -10.28 10.25
CA GLU A 174 -0.25 -10.24 9.64
C GLU A 174 -0.50 -11.47 8.76
N PRO A 175 -1.40 -12.39 9.13
CA PRO A 175 -1.48 -13.69 8.47
C PRO A 175 -1.94 -13.60 7.01
N GLU A 176 -2.95 -12.78 6.69
CA GLU A 176 -3.43 -12.62 5.31
C GLU A 176 -2.39 -11.96 4.40
N LEU A 177 -1.65 -10.97 4.94
CA LEU A 177 -0.54 -10.31 4.25
C LEU A 177 0.61 -11.27 3.98
N ILE A 178 1.10 -11.98 5.00
CA ILE A 178 2.17 -12.98 4.86
C ILE A 178 1.76 -14.04 3.84
N GLN A 179 0.53 -14.57 3.93
CA GLN A 179 0.02 -15.52 2.96
C GLN A 179 0.07 -14.95 1.54
N TYR A 180 -0.45 -13.73 1.35
CA TYR A 180 -0.51 -13.10 0.04
C TYR A 180 0.89 -12.79 -0.53
N LEU A 181 1.83 -12.37 0.31
CA LEU A 181 3.23 -12.14 -0.08
C LEU A 181 3.91 -13.43 -0.53
N LYS A 182 3.70 -14.55 0.19
CA LYS A 182 4.18 -15.88 -0.19
C LYS A 182 3.59 -16.34 -1.53
N GLU A 183 2.27 -16.21 -1.72
CA GLU A 183 1.58 -16.51 -3.00
C GLU A 183 2.12 -15.69 -4.20
N ARG A 184 2.78 -14.57 -3.93
CA ARG A 184 3.36 -13.66 -4.93
C ARG A 184 4.87 -13.77 -5.04
N ASN A 185 5.53 -14.67 -4.33
CA ASN A 185 7.00 -14.72 -4.24
C ASN A 185 7.58 -13.33 -3.89
N LEU A 186 6.99 -12.68 -2.89
CA LEU A 186 7.41 -11.40 -2.31
C LEU A 186 7.87 -11.55 -0.85
N TYR A 187 7.85 -12.79 -0.33
CA TYR A 187 8.29 -13.13 1.01
C TYR A 187 9.43 -14.14 0.88
N VAL A 188 10.60 -13.83 1.42
CA VAL A 188 11.75 -14.75 1.46
C VAL A 188 11.88 -15.23 2.90
N ASN A 189 11.76 -16.54 3.13
CA ASN A 189 11.70 -17.10 4.48
C ASN A 189 13.09 -17.41 5.09
N GLU A 190 14.20 -17.36 4.35
CA GLU A 190 15.46 -17.92 4.84
C GLU A 190 16.68 -17.07 4.49
N THR A 191 17.41 -16.65 5.53
CA THR A 191 18.85 -16.48 5.46
C THR A 191 19.47 -17.88 5.39
N ILE A 192 20.07 -18.22 4.25
CA ILE A 192 21.02 -19.34 4.21
C ILE A 192 22.20 -18.91 5.08
N ASN A 193 22.62 -19.73 6.03
CA ASN A 193 23.87 -19.49 6.76
C ASN A 193 24.98 -19.28 5.74
N ALA A 194 25.44 -18.04 5.59
CA ALA A 194 26.61 -17.75 4.79
C ALA A 194 27.79 -18.43 5.50
N GLU A 195 28.37 -19.46 4.88
CA GLU A 195 29.69 -19.92 5.27
C GLU A 195 30.62 -18.72 5.10
N GLU A 196 31.33 -18.32 6.18
CA GLU A 196 32.36 -17.29 6.09
C GLU A 196 33.41 -17.75 5.06
N GLU A 197 33.72 -16.90 4.07
CA GLU A 197 34.90 -17.13 3.23
C GLU A 197 36.16 -17.09 4.12
N LEU A 198 36.85 -18.23 4.23
CA LEU A 198 38.13 -18.40 4.93
C LEU A 198 39.28 -17.65 4.23
#